data_AF-A0A353W241-F1
#
_entry.id   AF-A0A353W241-F1
#
_cell.length_a   1.000
_cell.length_b   1.000
_cell.length_c   1.000
_cell.angle_alpha   90.00
_cell.angle_beta   90.00
_cell.angle_gamma   90.00
#
_symmetry.space_group_name_H-M   'P 1'
#
loop_
_entity.id
_entity.type
_entity.pdbx_description
1 polymer ?
#
loop_
_entity_poly.entity_id
_entity_poly.type
_entity_poly.pdbx_seq_one_letter_code
_entity_poly.pdbx_strand_id
1 'polypeptide(L)' 'MTNLKREFYSIRDLSDLLRVSVRTVWNIIKRQNLETLHIGRKVIIPKKEVQKILDEAKK' A
#
# COMPACT_ATOMS: atom_id res chain seq x y z
N MET A 1 -4.21 -22.56 8.85
CA MET A 1 -4.35 -22.24 7.41
C MET A 1 -3.94 -20.78 7.21
N THR A 2 -2.68 -20.53 6.86
CA THR A 2 -2.11 -19.17 6.81
C THR A 2 -2.55 -18.48 5.52
N ASN A 3 -3.32 -17.40 5.66
CA ASN A 3 -4.09 -16.78 4.59
C ASN A 3 -3.26 -15.69 3.89
N LEU A 4 -2.43 -16.07 2.92
CA LEU A 4 -1.52 -15.16 2.19
C LEU A 4 -2.21 -13.99 1.43
N LYS A 5 -3.54 -14.02 1.26
CA LYS A 5 -4.30 -12.89 0.69
C LYS A 5 -4.53 -11.74 1.67
N ARG A 6 -4.18 -11.89 2.96
CA ARG A 6 -4.49 -10.89 4.01
C ARG A 6 -3.38 -9.90 4.33
N GLU A 7 -2.17 -10.12 3.82
CA GLU A 7 -0.98 -9.41 4.30
C GLU A 7 -0.44 -8.33 3.36
N PHE A 8 -0.93 -8.27 2.11
CA PHE A 8 -0.44 -7.32 1.11
C PHE A 8 -1.59 -6.65 0.36
N TYR A 9 -1.40 -5.39 0.00
CA TYR A 9 -2.26 -4.61 -0.88
C TYR A 9 -1.54 -4.38 -2.20
N SER A 10 -2.25 -4.51 -3.32
CA SER A 10 -1.77 -3.94 -4.57
C SER A 10 -1.93 -2.42 -4.56
N ILE A 11 -1.25 -1.74 -5.47
CA ILE A 11 -1.44 -0.29 -5.69
C ILE A 11 -2.91 0.05 -5.94
N ARG A 12 -3.64 -0.83 -6.64
CA ARG A 12 -5.05 -0.63 -6.99
C ARG A 12 -5.93 -0.73 -5.73
N ASP A 13 -5.69 -1.74 -4.90
CA ASP A 13 -6.39 -1.88 -3.62
C ASP A 13 -6.14 -0.68 -2.70
N LEU A 14 -4.90 -0.15 -2.70
CA LEU A 14 -4.56 1.04 -1.93
C LEU A 14 -5.27 2.29 -2.45
N SER A 15 -5.38 2.42 -3.78
CA SER A 15 -6.10 3.49 -4.46
C SER A 15 -7.57 3.52 -4.02
N ASP A 16 -8.21 2.35 -4.01
CA ASP A 16 -9.62 2.20 -3.63
C ASP A 16 -9.82 2.44 -2.13
N LEU A 17 -8.90 1.94 -1.29
CA LEU A 17 -8.95 2.09 0.17
C LEU A 17 -8.79 3.54 0.62
N LEU A 18 -7.85 4.27 0.01
CA LEU A 18 -7.61 5.69 0.31
C LEU A 18 -8.51 6.63 -0.49
N ARG A 19 -9.28 6.10 -1.46
CA ARG A 19 -10.09 6.87 -2.43
C ARG A 19 -9.28 7.96 -3.15
N VAL A 20 -8.02 7.65 -3.46
CA VAL A 20 -7.12 8.54 -4.19
C VAL A 20 -6.76 7.93 -5.54
N SER A 21 -6.19 8.73 -6.43
CA SER A 21 -5.70 8.22 -7.72
C SER A 21 -4.48 7.31 -7.52
N VAL A 22 -4.29 6.35 -8.44
CA VAL A 22 -3.08 5.51 -8.50
C VAL A 22 -1.79 6.35 -8.54
N ARG A 23 -1.83 7.52 -9.18
CA ARG A 23 -0.69 8.46 -9.21
C ARG A 23 -0.41 9.05 -7.83
N THR A 24 -1.46 9.38 -7.08
CA THR A 24 -1.34 9.81 -5.69
C THR A 24 -0.76 8.71 -4.82
N VAL A 25 -1.18 7.46 -5.00
CA VAL A 25 -0.57 6.30 -4.31
C VAL A 25 0.94 6.23 -4.57
N TRP A 26 1.38 6.36 -5.82
CA TRP A 26 2.81 6.41 -6.15
C TRP A 26 3.56 7.58 -5.50
N ASN A 27 2.93 8.75 -5.43
CA ASN A 27 3.51 9.89 -4.72
C ASN A 27 3.63 9.62 -3.22
N ILE A 28 2.63 8.98 -2.60
CA ILE A 28 2.67 8.60 -1.19
C ILE A 28 3.79 7.59 -0.95
N ILE A 29 3.90 6.54 -1.79
CA ILE A 29 4.98 5.55 -1.72
C ILE A 29 6.35 6.24 -1.74
N LYS A 30 6.55 7.18 -2.67
CA LYS A 30 7.81 7.92 -2.79
C LYS A 30 8.07 8.87 -1.63
N ARG A 31 7.05 9.58 -1.14
CA ARG A 31 7.20 10.57 -0.06
C ARG A 31 7.44 9.92 1.30
N GLN A 32 6.78 8.80 1.55
CA GLN A 32 6.86 8.06 2.82
C GLN A 32 7.91 6.94 2.79
N ASN A 33 8.63 6.78 1.67
CA ASN A 33 9.61 5.73 1.44
C ASN A 33 9.11 4.32 1.84
N LEU A 34 7.89 3.99 1.40
CA LEU A 34 7.24 2.74 1.80
C LEU A 34 7.99 1.53 1.25
N GLU A 35 8.08 0.48 2.07
CA GLU A 35 8.59 -0.80 1.59
C GLU A 35 7.57 -1.43 0.62
N THR A 36 7.95 -1.49 -0.65
CA THR A 36 7.14 -2.14 -1.69
C THR A 36 7.86 -3.37 -2.23
N LEU A 37 7.14 -4.47 -2.38
CA LEU A 37 7.66 -5.70 -2.97
C LEU A 37 7.21 -5.80 -4.43
N HIS A 38 8.15 -6.14 -5.30
CA HIS A 38 7.91 -6.32 -6.72
C HIS A 38 7.81 -7.81 -7.02
N ILE A 39 6.59 -8.29 -7.31
CA ILE A 39 6.34 -9.67 -7.74
C ILE A 39 6.06 -9.64 -9.25
N GLY A 40 7.13 -9.84 -10.02
CA GLY A 40 7.10 -9.76 -11.48
C GLY A 40 6.69 -8.36 -11.95
N ARG A 41 5.53 -8.26 -12.63
CA ARG A 41 4.97 -6.99 -13.10
C ARG A 41 4.06 -6.29 -12.08
N LYS A 42 3.79 -6.93 -10.94
CA LYS A 42 2.90 -6.41 -9.91
C LYS A 42 3.72 -5.85 -8.75
N VAL A 43 3.31 -4.68 -8.27
CA VAL A 43 3.83 -4.08 -7.05
C VAL A 43 2.80 -4.29 -5.96
N ILE A 44 3.26 -4.86 -4.85
CA ILE A 44 2.46 -5.11 -3.66
C ILE A 44 3.11 -4.41 -2.46
N ILE A 45 2.28 -4.05 -1.50
CA ILE A 45 2.65 -3.25 -0.33
C ILE A 45 2.20 -4.04 0.90
N PRO A 46 3.09 -4.31 1.87
CA PRO A 46 2.70 -4.96 3.11
C PRO A 46 1.64 -4.14 3.84
N LYS A 47 0.63 -4.81 4.38
CA LYS A 47 -0.46 -4.18 5.15
C LYS A 47 0.06 -3.40 6.36
N LYS A 48 1.17 -3.84 6.96
CA LYS A 48 1.85 -3.13 8.06
C LYS A 48 2.27 -1.72 7.65
N GLU A 49 2.82 -1.56 6.45
CA GLU A 49 3.22 -0.26 5.92
C GLU A 49 2.00 0.62 5.64
N VAL A 50 0.95 0.05 5.06
CA VAL A 50 -0.31 0.78 4.83
C VAL A 50 -0.92 1.27 6.15
N GLN A 51 -0.88 0.45 7.18
CA GLN A 51 -1.40 0.80 8.50
C GLN A 51 -0.64 1.98 9.11
N LYS A 52 0.69 2.02 9.01
CA LYS A 52 1.50 3.16 9.47
C LYS A 52 1.02 4.49 8.85
N ILE A 53 0.76 4.50 7.54
CA ILE A 53 0.26 5.71 6.85
C ILE A 53 -1.13 6.10 7.33
N LEU A 54 -2.02 5.13 7.54
CA LEU A 54 -3.37 5.39 8.02
C LEU A 54 -3.36 5.95 9.45
N ASP A 55 -2.44 5.48 10.29
CA ASP A 55 -2.27 6.00 11.65
C ASP A 55 -1.62 7.40 11.65
N GLU A 56 -0.66 7.66 10.75
CA GLU A 56 -0.11 9.00 10.55
C GLU A 56 -1.16 10.00 10.03
N ALA A 57 -2.02 9.59 9.10
CA ALA A 57 -3.04 10.46 8.51
C ALA A 57 -4.18 10.82 9.48
N LYS A 58 -4.32 10.09 10.59
CA LYS A 58 -5.31 10.37 11.66
C LYS A 58 -4.80 11.34 12.72
N LYS A 59 -3.53 11.73 12.66
CA LYS A 59 -2.88 12.62 13.62
C LYS A 59 -2.97 14.07 13.15
#